data_AF-E2C5M1-F1
#
_entry.id   AF-E2C5M1-F1
#
_cell.length_a   1.000
_cell.length_b   1.000
_cell.length_c   1.000
_cell.angle_alpha   90.00
_cell.angle_beta   90.00
_cell.angle_gamma   90.00
#
_symmetry.space_group_name_H-M   'P 1'
#
loop_
_entity.id
_entity.type
_entity.pdbx_description
1 polymer ?
#
loop_
_entity_poly.entity_id
_entity_poly.type
_entity_poly.pdbx_seq_one_letter_code
_entity_poly.pdbx_strand_id
1 'polypeptide(L)' 'CQICFKTGHSAQNCLLYRNQPNIICQNCQRPGHSFRECRSNSSNLNTLICRNCNKMGHITRNCYVNS' A
#
# COMPACT_ATOMS: atom_id res chain seq x y z
N CYS A 1 11.14 9.40 13.83
CA CYS A 1 11.03 7.94 13.91
C CYS A 1 11.85 7.44 15.10
N GLN A 2 11.27 6.65 16.01
CA GLN A 2 11.98 6.12 17.19
C GLN A 2 12.93 4.95 16.88
N ILE A 3 12.91 4.47 15.64
CA ILE A 3 13.70 3.32 15.18
C ILE A 3 15.01 3.79 14.54
N CYS A 4 14.97 4.86 13.73
CA CYS A 4 16.14 5.39 13.01
C CYS A 4 16.58 6.78 13.49
N PHE A 5 15.88 7.33 14.49
CA PHE A 5 16.11 8.66 15.07
C PHE A 5 16.06 9.85 14.08
N LYS A 6 15.64 9.64 12.83
CA LYS A 6 15.42 10.72 11.87
C LYS A 6 14.06 11.39 12.05
N THR A 7 14.02 12.69 11.81
CA THR A 7 12.81 13.53 11.76
C THR A 7 12.17 13.46 10.36
N GLY A 8 10.91 13.87 10.23
CA GLY A 8 10.16 13.84 8.96
C GLY A 8 9.30 12.59 8.73
N HIS A 9 9.36 11.58 9.60
CA HIS A 9 8.43 10.44 9.57
C HIS A 9 8.26 9.75 10.93
N SER A 10 7.10 9.12 11.13
CA SER A 10 6.76 8.32 12.32
C SER A 10 7.40 6.93 12.27
N ALA A 11 7.52 6.23 13.40
CA ALA A 11 8.08 4.87 13.44
C ALA A 11 7.36 3.89 12.48
N GLN A 12 6.05 4.05 12.29
CA GLN A 12 5.25 3.28 11.33
C GLN A 12 5.55 3.58 9.86
N ASN A 13 6.03 4.78 9.53
CA ASN A 13 6.39 5.21 8.17
C ASN A 13 7.91 5.22 7.96
N CYS A 14 8.64 4.57 8.85
CA CYS A 14 10.09 4.49 8.81
C CYS A 14 10.49 3.48 7.73
N LEU A 15 11.07 3.94 6.62
CA LEU A 15 11.44 3.08 5.49
C LEU A 15 12.40 1.95 5.89
N LEU A 16 13.25 2.18 6.90
CA LEU A 16 14.11 1.17 7.51
C LEU A 16 13.31 0.04 8.16
N TYR A 17 12.15 0.36 8.76
CA TYR A 17 11.22 -0.64 9.31
C TYR A 17 10.31 -1.24 8.22
N ARG A 18 9.89 -0.42 7.24
CA ARG A 18 9.02 -0.83 6.13
C ARG A 18 9.70 -1.80 5.15
N ASN A 19 11.00 -1.63 4.93
CA ASN A 19 11.84 -2.52 4.13
C ASN A 19 12.48 -3.62 4.98
N GLN A 20 12.13 -3.78 6.26
CA GLN A 20 12.63 -4.93 7.00
C GLN A 20 12.05 -6.21 6.40
N PRO A 21 12.88 -7.22 6.09
CA PRO A 21 12.42 -8.53 5.65
C PRO A 21 11.57 -9.24 6.72
N ASN A 22 11.55 -8.72 7.96
CA ASN A 22 10.73 -9.23 9.07
C ASN A 22 9.24 -8.91 8.93
N ILE A 23 8.84 -7.95 8.08
CA ILE A 23 7.42 -7.76 7.76
C ILE A 23 7.03 -8.83 6.75
N ILE A 24 6.38 -9.87 7.24
CA ILE A 24 5.81 -10.96 6.43
C ILE A 24 4.31 -10.67 6.27
N CYS A 25 3.83 -10.57 5.03
CA CYS A 25 2.40 -10.41 4.78
C CYS A 25 1.66 -11.65 5.26
N GLN A 26 0.75 -11.48 6.21
CA GLN A 26 -0.07 -12.57 6.75
C GLN A 26 -1.04 -13.17 5.71
N ASN A 27 -1.26 -12.51 4.57
CA ASN A 27 -2.13 -13.00 3.50
C ASN A 27 -1.39 -13.85 2.46
N CYS A 28 -0.21 -13.39 2.00
CA CYS A 28 0.54 -14.09 0.94
C CYS A 28 1.82 -14.77 1.43
N GLN A 29 2.13 -14.64 2.74
CA GLN A 29 3.31 -15.18 3.41
C GLN A 29 4.65 -14.73 2.80
N ARG A 30 4.66 -13.62 2.05
CA ARG A 30 5.89 -13.05 1.47
C ARG A 30 6.44 -11.91 2.34
N PRO A 31 7.76 -11.84 2.52
CA PRO A 31 8.41 -10.74 3.24
C PRO A 31 8.44 -9.46 2.41
N GLY A 32 8.67 -8.32 3.09
CA GLY A 32 8.87 -7.01 2.48
C GLY A 32 7.62 -6.15 2.30
N HIS A 33 6.44 -6.62 2.73
CA HIS A 33 5.22 -5.81 2.79
C HIS A 33 4.22 -6.33 3.83
N SER A 34 3.41 -5.42 4.39
CA SER A 34 2.39 -5.77 5.39
C SER A 34 1.09 -6.26 4.73
N PHE A 35 0.16 -6.84 5.49
CA PHE A 35 -1.17 -7.23 4.98
C PHE A 35 -1.85 -6.07 4.21
N ARG A 36 -1.76 -4.83 4.70
CA ARG A 36 -2.38 -3.66 4.05
C ARG A 36 -1.73 -3.27 2.73
N GLU A 37 -0.44 -3.56 2.56
CA GLU A 37 0.32 -3.27 1.33
C GLU A 37 0.51 -4.49 0.43
N CYS A 38 0.00 -5.62 0.88
CA CYS A 38 0.00 -6.87 0.14
C CYS A 38 -0.76 -6.64 -1.15
N ARG A 39 -0.05 -6.70 -2.28
CA ARG A 39 -0.67 -6.56 -3.60
C ARG A 39 -1.68 -7.68 -3.87
N SER A 40 -1.58 -8.81 -3.17
CA SER A 40 -2.60 -9.85 -3.11
C SER A 40 -3.84 -9.45 -2.30
N ASN A 41 -3.71 -8.56 -1.31
CA ASN A 41 -4.82 -7.84 -0.67
C ASN A 41 -5.23 -6.58 -1.42
N SER A 42 -4.58 -6.26 -2.54
CA SER A 42 -5.17 -5.34 -3.51
C SER A 42 -6.41 -6.06 -4.00
N SER A 43 -7.52 -5.81 -3.28
CA SER A 43 -8.88 -6.02 -3.73
C SER A 43 -8.83 -5.74 -5.21
N ASN A 44 -8.85 -6.83 -5.99
CA ASN A 44 -8.40 -6.91 -7.37
C ASN A 44 -8.40 -5.51 -8.02
N LEU A 45 -7.26 -4.90 -8.32
CA LEU A 45 -7.28 -3.62 -9.07
C LEU A 45 -8.12 -3.79 -10.37
N ASN A 46 -8.19 -5.00 -10.91
CA ASN A 46 -9.11 -5.41 -11.97
C ASN A 46 -10.61 -5.44 -11.60
N THR A 47 -11.00 -5.62 -10.33
CA THR A 47 -12.40 -5.53 -9.85
C THR A 47 -12.75 -4.14 -9.29
N LEU A 48 -11.75 -3.31 -9.01
CA LEU A 48 -11.94 -1.91 -8.63
C LEU A 48 -12.34 -1.11 -9.89
N ILE A 49 -13.64 -1.06 -10.14
CA ILE A 49 -14.26 -0.20 -11.14
C ILE A 49 -14.43 1.19 -10.53
N CYS A 50 -13.78 2.18 -11.13
CA CYS A 50 -13.94 3.57 -10.76
C CYS A 50 -15.39 4.02 -11.01
N ARG A 51 -16.08 4.52 -9.98
CA ARG A 51 -17.47 5.00 -10.13
C ARG A 51 -17.60 6.33 -10.88
N ASN A 52 -16.48 6.99 -11.17
CA ASN A 52 -16.48 8.29 -11.86
C ASN A 52 -16.29 8.14 -13.37
N CYS A 53 -15.48 7.17 -13.82
CA CYS A 53 -15.18 6.96 -15.25
C CYS A 53 -15.45 5.53 -15.74
N ASN A 54 -15.98 4.66 -14.88
CA ASN A 54 -16.28 3.26 -15.13
C ASN A 54 -15.08 2.42 -15.62
N LYS A 55 -13.84 2.92 -15.47
CA LYS A 55 -12.64 2.16 -15.81
C LYS A 55 -12.16 1.34 -14.63
N MET A 56 -11.68 0.13 -14.92
CA MET A 56 -11.01 -0.74 -13.95
C MET A 56 -9.57 -0.28 -13.69
N GLY A 57 -8.97 -0.76 -12.61
CA GLY A 57 -7.57 -0.48 -12.28
C GLY A 57 -7.36 0.71 -11.35
N HIS A 58 -8.43 1.38 -10.90
CA HIS A 58 -8.32 2.48 -9.93
C HIS A 58 -9.65 2.78 -9.24
N ILE A 59 -9.58 3.43 -8.08
CA ILE A 59 -10.73 3.98 -7.35
C ILE A 59 -11.01 5.42 -7.76
N THR A 60 -12.21 5.93 -7.47
CA THR A 60 -12.62 7.32 -7.74
C THR A 60 -11.61 8.36 -7.25
N ARG A 61 -10.93 8.11 -6.12
CA ARG A 61 -9.88 8.99 -5.58
C ARG A 61 -8.61 9.09 -6.42
N ASN A 62 -8.34 8.10 -7.27
CA ASN A 62 -7.19 8.05 -8.19
C ASN A 62 -7.65 8.15 -9.65
N CYS A 63 -8.81 8.79 -9.89
CA CYS A 63 -9.35 8.95 -11.23
C CYS A 63 -8.77 10.20 -11.89
N TYR A 64 -8.02 10.00 -12.97
CA TYR A 64 -7.39 11.09 -13.75
C TYR A 64 -8.33 11.78 -14.74
N VAL A 65 -9.63 11.44 -14.71
CA VAL A 65 -10.62 11.97 -15.67
C VAL A 65 -11.08 13.38 -15.30
N ASN A 66 -10.73 13.87 -14.12
CA ASN A 66 -10.95 15.26 -13.70
C ASN A 66 -9.69 15.82 -13.00
N SER A 67 -8.55 15.83 -13.70
CA SER A 67 -7.45 16.74 -13.34
C SER A 67 -7.73 18.14 -13.85
#